data_AF-A0AAQ3VEM4-F1
#
_entry.id   AF-A0AAQ3VEM4-F1
#
_cell.length_a   1.000
_cell.length_b   1.000
_cell.length_c   1.000
_cell.angle_alpha   90.00
_cell.angle_beta   90.00
_cell.angle_gamma   90.00
#
_symmetry.space_group_name_H-M   'P 1'
#
loop_
_entity.id
_entity.type
_entity.pdbx_description
1 polymer ?
#
loop_
_entity_poly.entity_id
_entity_poly.type
_entity_poly.pdbx_seq_one_letter_code
_entity_poly.pdbx_strand_id
1 'polypeptide(L)'
;MSRLTISKSDGAHQTFTGRQAWMLRRLIDAGSKGITLLDNPAPRGSHYIYVLRKAGLNISTTSEPHSGAFPGMHGRYRLETVVTVVSRENGQQ
;
A
#
# COMPACT_ATOMS: atom_id res chain seq x y z
N MET A 1 -0.22 -5.27 -16.98
CA MET A 1 -0.57 -4.54 -15.73
C MET A 1 -0.21 -5.40 -14.52
N SER A 2 0.29 -4.84 -13.42
CA SER A 2 0.63 -5.60 -12.20
C SER A 2 -0.59 -6.30 -11.59
N ARG A 3 -0.42 -7.53 -11.10
CA ARG A 3 -1.44 -8.30 -10.37
C ARG A 3 -0.82 -8.89 -9.11
N LEU A 4 -1.57 -8.84 -8.01
CA LEU A 4 -1.13 -9.36 -6.72
C LEU A 4 -2.31 -10.08 -6.06
N THR A 5 -2.12 -11.35 -5.74
CA THR A 5 -3.07 -12.12 -4.95
C THR A 5 -2.51 -12.38 -3.57
N ILE A 6 -3.28 -12.04 -2.54
CA ILE A 6 -2.96 -12.28 -1.13
C ILE A 6 -3.95 -13.25 -0.49
N SER A 7 -3.51 -13.95 0.53
CA SER A 7 -4.37 -14.63 1.50
C SER A 7 -4.38 -13.84 2.80
N LYS A 8 -5.56 -13.70 3.40
CA LYS A 8 -5.74 -13.19 4.77
C LYS A 8 -5.68 -14.34 5.78
N SER A 9 -5.68 -14.00 7.08
CA SER A 9 -5.69 -14.98 8.18
C SER A 9 -6.94 -15.85 8.25
N ASP A 10 -8.06 -15.39 7.67
CA ASP A 10 -9.30 -16.14 7.52
C ASP A 10 -9.26 -17.15 6.35
N GLY A 11 -8.12 -17.27 5.66
CA GLY A 11 -7.94 -18.13 4.49
C GLY A 11 -8.57 -17.56 3.20
N ALA A 12 -9.23 -16.40 3.25
CA ALA A 12 -9.80 -15.80 2.05
C ALA A 12 -8.72 -15.20 1.16
N HIS A 13 -8.83 -15.48 -0.14
CA HIS A 13 -7.95 -14.93 -1.16
C HIS A 13 -8.54 -13.67 -1.78
N GLN A 14 -7.70 -12.66 -1.99
CA GLN A 14 -8.11 -11.42 -2.64
C GLN A 14 -7.07 -10.99 -3.67
N THR A 15 -7.56 -10.61 -4.85
CA THR A 15 -6.70 -10.20 -5.96
C THR A 15 -6.87 -8.71 -6.24
N PHE A 16 -5.74 -8.02 -6.35
CA PHE A 16 -5.65 -6.63 -6.75
C PHE A 16 -4.93 -6.54 -8.10
N THR A 17 -5.24 -5.51 -8.88
CA THR A 17 -4.62 -5.25 -10.19
C THR A 17 -4.15 -3.81 -10.31
N GLY A 18 -3.31 -3.56 -11.31
CA GLY A 18 -2.78 -2.24 -11.65
C GLY A 18 -2.13 -1.54 -10.45
N ARG A 19 -2.48 -0.27 -10.27
CA ARG A 19 -1.87 0.60 -9.24
C ARG A 19 -2.23 0.21 -7.80
N GLN A 20 -3.35 -0.48 -7.59
CA GLN A 20 -3.71 -1.01 -6.27
C GLN A 20 -2.81 -2.19 -5.90
N ALA A 21 -2.56 -3.11 -6.84
CA ALA A 21 -1.59 -4.20 -6.66
C ALA A 21 -0.18 -3.68 -6.35
N TRP A 22 0.24 -2.65 -7.08
CA TRP A 22 1.51 -1.98 -6.84
C TRP A 22 1.58 -1.36 -5.44
N MET A 23 0.54 -0.62 -5.03
CA MET A 23 0.50 0.02 -3.71
C MET A 23 0.52 -1.01 -2.57
N LEU A 24 -0.29 -2.07 -2.69
CA LEU A 24 -0.31 -3.15 -1.69
C LEU A 24 1.05 -3.84 -1.59
N ARG A 25 1.73 -4.06 -2.72
CA ARG A 25 3.09 -4.61 -2.70
C ARG A 25 4.08 -3.69 -1.98
N ARG A 26 4.03 -2.37 -2.22
CA ARG A 26 4.89 -1.41 -1.52
C ARG A 26 4.67 -1.44 -0.01
N LEU A 27 3.41 -1.55 0.43
CA LEU A 27 3.09 -1.68 1.86
C LEU A 27 3.62 -2.99 2.45
N ILE A 28 3.45 -4.12 1.77
CA ILE A 28 3.95 -5.43 2.21
C ILE A 28 5.47 -5.41 2.30
N ASP A 29 6.15 -4.94 1.25
CA ASP A 29 7.62 -4.92 1.18
C ASP A 29 8.22 -3.94 2.23
N ALA A 30 7.50 -2.87 2.59
CA ALA A 30 7.93 -1.94 3.64
C ALA A 30 7.67 -2.44 5.07
N GLY A 31 6.71 -3.36 5.25
CA GLY A 31 6.33 -3.89 6.56
C GLY A 31 6.00 -2.78 7.57
N SER A 32 6.51 -2.93 8.81
CA SER A 32 6.29 -1.99 9.91
C SER A 32 6.92 -0.61 9.69
N LYS A 33 7.90 -0.48 8.79
CA LYS A 33 8.46 0.83 8.41
C LYS A 33 7.43 1.69 7.69
N GLY A 34 6.49 1.06 6.98
CA GLY A 34 5.49 1.74 6.17
C GLY A 34 6.08 2.56 5.02
N ILE A 35 5.20 3.22 4.29
CA ILE A 35 5.55 4.07 3.14
C ILE A 35 5.02 5.48 3.33
N THR A 36 5.72 6.45 2.76
CA THR A 36 5.22 7.79 2.54
C THR A 36 4.96 7.96 1.05
N LEU A 37 3.95 8.77 0.69
CA LEU A 37 3.73 9.12 -0.72
C LEU A 37 4.78 10.09 -1.27
N LEU A 38 5.59 10.68 -0.38
CA LEU A 38 6.75 11.49 -0.72
C LEU A 38 7.88 10.60 -1.29
N ASP A 39 8.22 9.50 -0.62
CA ASP A 39 9.26 8.56 -1.06
C ASP A 39 8.78 7.61 -2.16
N ASN A 40 7.46 7.39 -2.25
CA ASN A 40 6.84 6.48 -3.22
C ASN A 40 5.80 7.24 -4.05
N PRO A 41 6.22 8.15 -4.93
CA PRO A 41 5.31 9.01 -5.67
C PRO A 41 4.41 8.17 -6.58
N ALA A 42 3.10 8.43 -6.48
CA ALA A 42 2.10 7.83 -7.35
C ALA A 42 0.97 8.83 -7.60
N PRO A 43 0.45 8.93 -8.84
CA PRO A 43 -0.45 10.01 -9.25
C PRO A 43 -1.76 10.09 -8.43
N ARG A 44 -2.13 9.03 -7.70
CA ARG A 44 -3.27 9.02 -6.76
C ARG A 44 -3.02 8.09 -5.56
N GLY A 45 -1.85 8.20 -4.93
CA GLY A 45 -1.46 7.31 -3.82
C GLY A 45 -2.54 7.15 -2.73
N SER A 46 -3.11 8.27 -2.27
CA SER A 46 -4.18 8.26 -1.25
C SER A 46 -5.44 7.53 -1.68
N HIS A 47 -5.80 7.59 -2.98
CA HIS A 47 -6.93 6.85 -3.51
C HIS A 47 -6.67 5.34 -3.52
N TYR A 48 -5.44 4.90 -3.79
CA TYR A 48 -5.10 3.48 -3.73
C TYR A 48 -5.17 2.96 -2.30
N ILE A 49 -4.68 3.71 -1.32
CA ILE A 49 -4.86 3.39 0.11
C ILE A 49 -6.36 3.31 0.48
N TYR A 50 -7.16 4.28 0.02
CA TYR A 50 -8.60 4.27 0.25
C TYR A 50 -9.28 3.00 -0.29
N VAL A 51 -8.95 2.59 -1.53
CA VAL A 51 -9.52 1.36 -2.10
C VAL A 51 -9.07 0.11 -1.35
N LEU A 52 -7.80 0.03 -0.94
CA LEU A 52 -7.31 -1.10 -0.14
C LEU A 52 -8.02 -1.19 1.22
N ARG A 53 -8.32 -0.05 1.85
CA ARG A 53 -9.13 -0.01 3.09
C ARG A 53 -10.57 -0.48 2.84
N LYS A 54 -11.21 0.01 1.77
CA LYS A 54 -12.54 -0.42 1.34
C LYS A 54 -12.61 -1.92 1.05
N ALA A 55 -11.50 -2.51 0.63
CA ALA A 55 -11.34 -3.93 0.38
C ALA A 55 -11.17 -4.77 1.66
N GLY A 56 -11.13 -4.14 2.84
CA GLY A 56 -11.05 -4.82 4.14
C GLY A 56 -9.63 -4.91 4.72
N LEU A 57 -8.63 -4.25 4.12
CA LEU A 57 -7.28 -4.19 4.68
C LEU A 57 -7.16 -3.05 5.68
N ASN A 58 -6.76 -3.38 6.90
CA ASN A 58 -6.41 -2.39 7.91
C ASN A 58 -5.06 -1.76 7.55
N ILE A 59 -5.09 -0.45 7.31
CA ILE A 59 -3.91 0.35 6.99
C ILE A 59 -3.90 1.55 7.92
N SER A 60 -2.91 1.64 8.81
CA SER A 60 -2.76 2.79 9.70
C SER A 60 -2.19 4.00 8.96
N THR A 61 -2.40 5.20 9.52
CA THR A 61 -1.75 6.43 9.06
C THR A 61 -1.22 7.19 10.25
N THR A 62 0.07 7.46 10.26
CA THR A 62 0.70 8.40 11.20
C THR A 62 1.07 9.66 10.43
N SER A 63 0.77 10.84 10.97
CA SER A 63 1.25 12.09 10.41
C SER A 63 2.71 12.30 10.77
N GLU A 64 3.55 12.54 9.78
CA GLU A 64 4.97 12.83 9.93
C GLU A 64 5.29 14.23 9.38
N PRO A 65 6.03 15.06 10.13
CA PRO A 65 6.53 16.31 9.60
C PRO A 65 7.53 16.05 8.48
N HIS A 66 7.50 16.87 7.43
CA HIS A 66 8.60 16.98 6.47
C HIS A 66 9.18 18.38 6.49
N SER A 67 10.51 18.45 6.38
CA SER A 67 11.27 19.68 6.25
C SER A 67 11.54 20.02 4.78
N GLY A 68 12.03 21.22 4.49
CA GLY A 68 12.38 21.68 3.15
C GLY A 68 11.83 23.08 2.85
N ALA A 69 11.89 23.48 1.58
CA ALA A 69 11.39 24.79 1.13
C ALA A 69 9.88 24.98 1.37
N PHE A 70 9.14 23.87 1.44
CA PHE A 70 7.72 23.84 1.78
C PHE A 70 7.54 22.85 2.94
N PRO A 71 7.67 23.28 4.21
CA PRO A 71 7.47 22.40 5.34
C PRO A 71 5.99 22.06 5.52
N GLY A 72 5.69 20.86 5.98
CA GLY A 72 4.32 20.38 6.12
C GLY A 72 4.24 19.03 6.82
N MET A 73 3.05 18.43 6.78
CA MET A 73 2.77 17.11 7.33
C MET A 73 2.38 16.16 6.19
N HIS A 74 2.86 14.93 6.23
CA HIS A 74 2.46 13.88 5.29
C HIS A 74 2.14 12.58 6.02
N GLY A 75 1.33 11.72 5.41
CA GLY A 75 0.97 10.45 5.99
C GLY A 75 2.05 9.39 5.75
N ARG A 76 2.43 8.67 6.79
CA ARG A 76 3.08 7.36 6.71
C ARG A 76 2.04 6.26 6.87
N TYR A 77 1.97 5.37 5.88
CA TYR A 77 1.00 4.29 5.80
C TYR A 77 1.64 2.95 6.11
N ARG A 78 1.03 2.14 6.99
CA ARG A 78 1.48 0.78 7.31
C ARG A 78 0.34 -0.20 7.13
N LEU A 79 0.64 -1.36 6.57
CA LEU A 79 -0.34 -2.45 6.48
C LEU A 79 -0.34 -3.21 7.81
N GLU A 80 -1.46 -3.14 8.53
CA GLU A 80 -1.65 -3.81 9.82
C GLU A 80 -2.28 -5.20 9.65
N THR A 81 -3.04 -5.40 8.57
CA THR A 81 -3.56 -6.73 8.25
C THR A 81 -2.42 -7.65 7.84
N VAL A 82 -2.25 -8.74 8.57
CA VAL A 82 -1.32 -9.81 8.21
C VAL A 82 -1.83 -10.50 6.94
N VAL A 83 -0.99 -10.50 5.91
CA VAL A 83 -1.31 -11.11 4.62
C VAL A 83 -0.13 -11.94 4.13
N THR A 84 -0.42 -13.06 3.47
CA THR A 84 0.57 -13.87 2.77
C THR A 84 0.40 -13.64 1.27
N VAL A 85 1.49 -13.39 0.55
CA VAL A 85 1.41 -13.28 -0.91
C VAL A 85 1.33 -14.66 -1.54
N VAL A 86 0.26 -14.90 -2.29
CA VAL A 86 0.00 -16.17 -2.98
C VAL A 86 0.51 -16.15 -4.42
N SER A 87 0.36 -15.02 -5.11
CA SER A 87 0.87 -14.85 -6.48
C SER A 87 1.25 -13.40 -6.77
N ARG A 88 2.33 -13.21 -7.56
CA ARG A 88 2.84 -11.91 -8.03
C ARG A 88 3.03 -11.98 -9.54
N GLU A 89 2.31 -11.14 -10.28
CA GLU A 89 2.57 -10.94 -11.72
C GLU A 89 3.01 -9.50 -11.97
N ASN A 90 4.19 -9.37 -12.55
CA ASN A 90 4.72 -8.09 -12.99
C ASN A 90 4.32 -7.87 -14.44
N GLY A 91 3.30 -7.06 -14.68
CA GLY A 91 3.18 -6.43 -15.99
C GLY A 91 4.38 -5.51 -16.17
N GLN A 92 5.29 -5.84 -17.08
CA GLN A 92 6.35 -4.93 -17.52
C GLN A 92 5.70 -3.60 -17.95
N GLN A 93 6.37 -2.51 -17.57
CA GLN A 93 5.91 -1.12 -17.71
C GLN A 93 5.60 -0.77 -19.18
#